data_AF-A0A818E9L1-F1
#
_entry.id   AF-A0A818E9L1-F1
#
_cell.length_a   1.000
_cell.length_b   1.000
_cell.length_c   1.000
_cell.angle_alpha   90.00
_cell.angle_beta   90.00
_cell.angle_gamma   90.00
#
_symmetry.space_group_name_H-M   'P 1'
#
loop_
_entity.id
_entity.type
_entity.pdbx_description
1 polymer ?
#
loop_
_entity_poly.entity_id
_entity_poly.type
_entity_poly.pdbx_seq_one_letter_code
_entity_poly.pdbx_strand_id
1 'polypeptide(L)'
;NSNYIQLNSQFCRKIIDFLLAQPQGYYNYEQDEKIPQAKDKQLEMYLYGLENNNNQIQQADLLIYELFNKYIHILKENIEKQETDLQNLSVTKENILSRDYNELASICDDYLRRFENNEDENNLLTNLFNGDHGNKIAELIVKSVLLSMKYGSNEGIKRFSRLLQIVDLYPKTMDLIADKLQEIPCWMFFDCLYQITAHLDKPIA
;
A
#
# COMPACT_ATOMS: atom_id res chain seq x y z
N ASN A 1 -18.45 5.60 5.15
CA ASN A 1 -17.28 5.26 4.30
C ASN A 1 -16.00 4.93 5.08
N SER A 2 -15.57 5.72 6.05
CA SER A 2 -14.35 5.45 6.86
C SER A 2 -14.22 4.01 7.40
N ASN A 3 -15.23 3.50 8.11
CA ASN A 3 -15.17 2.15 8.70
C ASN A 3 -15.07 1.05 7.65
N TYR A 4 -15.67 1.25 6.47
CA TYR A 4 -15.63 0.27 5.38
C TYR A 4 -14.22 0.15 4.79
N ILE A 5 -13.52 1.27 4.59
CA ILE A 5 -12.13 1.29 4.10
C ILE A 5 -11.20 0.59 5.08
N GLN A 6 -11.35 0.88 6.38
CA GLN A 6 -10.53 0.27 7.43
C GLN A 6 -10.78 -1.24 7.58
N LEU A 7 -12.05 -1.68 7.51
CA LEU A 7 -12.41 -3.09 7.51
C LEU A 7 -11.83 -3.82 6.29
N ASN A 8 -11.93 -3.23 5.11
CA ASN A 8 -11.35 -3.80 3.89
C ASN A 8 -9.82 -3.84 3.95
N SER A 9 -9.16 -2.82 4.51
CA SER A 9 -7.70 -2.85 4.74
C SER A 9 -7.31 -4.05 5.58
N GLN A 10 -7.94 -4.20 6.74
CA GLN A 10 -7.64 -5.28 7.68
C GLN A 10 -7.91 -6.65 7.05
N PHE A 11 -8.98 -6.77 6.26
CA PHE A 11 -9.31 -8.00 5.56
C PHE A 11 -8.27 -8.35 4.49
N CYS A 12 -7.95 -7.41 3.60
CA CYS A 12 -6.94 -7.60 2.56
C CYS A 12 -5.57 -7.95 3.16
N ARG A 13 -5.16 -7.24 4.22
CA ARG A 13 -3.91 -7.54 4.93
C ARG A 13 -3.90 -8.96 5.50
N LYS A 14 -4.95 -9.34 6.22
CA LYS A 14 -5.06 -10.69 6.80
C LYS A 14 -4.99 -11.79 5.76
N ILE A 15 -5.64 -11.63 4.61
CA ILE A 15 -5.64 -12.64 3.55
C ILE A 15 -4.26 -12.75 2.91
N ILE A 16 -3.66 -11.63 2.52
CA ILE A 16 -2.33 -11.64 1.90
C ILE A 16 -1.30 -12.20 2.89
N ASP A 17 -1.31 -11.77 4.16
CA ASP A 17 -0.43 -12.30 5.20
C ASP A 17 -0.60 -13.82 5.38
N PHE A 18 -1.85 -14.31 5.36
CA PHE A 18 -2.14 -15.74 5.44
C PHE A 18 -1.59 -16.49 4.23
N LEU A 19 -1.78 -15.99 3.01
CA LEU A 19 -1.29 -16.62 1.79
C LEU A 19 0.25 -16.61 1.71
N LEU A 20 0.89 -15.56 2.20
CA LEU A 20 2.36 -15.51 2.31
C LEU A 20 2.90 -16.55 3.29
N ALA A 21 2.23 -16.76 4.43
CA ALA A 21 2.66 -17.70 5.47
C ALA A 21 2.26 -19.16 5.17
N GLN A 22 1.14 -19.37 4.50
CA GLN A 22 0.57 -20.68 4.16
C GLN A 22 0.08 -20.68 2.71
N PRO A 23 0.98 -20.74 1.71
CA PRO A 23 0.60 -20.72 0.30
C PRO A 23 -0.24 -21.93 -0.12
N GLN A 24 -0.05 -23.06 0.58
CA GLN A 24 -0.82 -24.29 0.42
C GLN A 24 -2.14 -24.27 1.21
N GLY A 25 -2.36 -23.25 2.06
CA GLY A 25 -3.58 -23.03 2.84
C GLY A 25 -4.80 -22.66 1.99
N TYR A 26 -4.76 -22.97 0.69
CA TYR A 26 -5.90 -22.98 -0.21
C TYR A 26 -6.83 -24.11 0.23
N TYR A 27 -7.82 -23.78 1.05
CA TYR A 27 -8.80 -24.75 1.52
C TYR A 27 -9.91 -24.96 0.49
N ASN A 28 -10.19 -26.23 0.16
CA ASN A 28 -11.47 -26.65 -0.40
C ASN A 28 -12.56 -26.41 0.65
N TYR A 29 -13.12 -25.19 0.63
CA TYR A 29 -14.12 -24.70 1.57
C TYR A 29 -15.44 -25.49 1.55
N GLU A 30 -15.68 -26.25 0.48
CA GLU A 30 -16.89 -27.07 0.32
C GLU A 30 -17.06 -28.18 1.38
N GLN A 31 -16.04 -28.47 2.20
CA GLN A 31 -16.09 -29.55 3.18
C GLN A 31 -15.94 -29.15 4.65
N ASP A 32 -15.77 -27.86 4.99
CA ASP A 32 -15.58 -27.46 6.39
C ASP A 32 -16.85 -26.87 7.02
N GLU A 33 -17.59 -27.72 7.75
CA GLU A 33 -18.85 -27.38 8.44
C GLU A 33 -18.69 -26.33 9.56
N LYS A 34 -17.46 -25.93 9.92
CA LYS A 34 -17.19 -25.12 11.11
C LYS A 34 -17.14 -23.60 10.87
N ILE A 35 -17.24 -23.13 9.64
CA ILE A 35 -16.95 -21.72 9.35
C ILE A 35 -18.24 -20.85 9.29
N PRO A 36 -18.41 -19.84 10.16
CA PRO A 36 -19.67 -19.08 10.28
C PRO A 36 -19.99 -18.22 9.05
N GLN A 37 -21.15 -18.52 8.45
CA GLN A 37 -21.72 -17.89 7.26
C GLN A 37 -21.86 -16.36 7.37
N ALA A 38 -21.11 -15.62 6.54
CA ALA A 38 -21.54 -14.43 5.77
C ALA A 38 -20.35 -13.60 5.25
N LYS A 39 -19.30 -13.43 6.06
CA LYS A 39 -18.10 -12.66 5.67
C LYS A 39 -17.15 -13.46 4.79
N ASP A 40 -17.15 -14.78 4.95
CA ASP A 40 -16.32 -15.68 4.15
C ASP A 40 -16.90 -16.00 2.77
N LYS A 41 -18.17 -15.65 2.53
CA LYS A 41 -18.77 -15.67 1.17
C LYS A 41 -18.16 -14.62 0.23
N GLN A 42 -17.57 -13.54 0.77
CA GLN A 42 -16.84 -12.59 -0.05
C GLN A 42 -15.52 -13.18 -0.54
N LEU A 43 -14.87 -14.02 0.27
CA LEU A 43 -13.72 -14.83 -0.17
C LEU A 43 -14.15 -15.77 -1.31
N GLU A 44 -15.26 -16.50 -1.19
CA GLU A 44 -15.78 -17.37 -2.27
C GLU A 44 -16.03 -16.63 -3.59
N MET A 45 -16.58 -15.41 -3.57
CA MET A 45 -16.85 -14.66 -4.81
C MET A 45 -15.58 -14.14 -5.50
N TYR A 46 -14.46 -14.00 -4.77
CA TYR A 46 -13.14 -13.71 -5.34
C TYR A 46 -12.38 -14.96 -5.75
N LEU A 47 -12.72 -16.12 -5.15
CA LEU A 47 -11.99 -17.38 -5.31
C LEU A 47 -12.62 -18.34 -6.31
N TYR A 48 -13.88 -18.15 -6.73
CA TYR A 48 -14.54 -19.06 -7.67
C TYR A 48 -14.17 -18.76 -9.12
N GLY A 49 -13.02 -19.30 -9.51
CA GLY A 49 -12.61 -19.47 -10.88
C GLY A 49 -11.15 -19.83 -10.89
N LEU A 50 -10.83 -21.14 -10.84
CA LEU A 50 -9.63 -21.79 -11.40
C LEU A 50 -9.54 -23.23 -10.86
N GLU A 51 -10.33 -24.13 -11.45
CA GLU A 51 -10.07 -25.57 -11.37
C GLU A 51 -8.83 -25.90 -12.22
N ASN A 52 -7.74 -26.35 -11.60
CA ASN A 52 -7.01 -27.58 -11.96
C ASN A 52 -5.68 -27.72 -11.21
N ASN A 53 -5.44 -28.94 -10.76
CA ASN A 53 -4.28 -29.39 -9.99
C ASN A 53 -2.96 -29.17 -10.76
N ASN A 54 -2.08 -28.27 -10.26
CA ASN A 54 -0.62 -28.47 -10.18
C ASN A 54 0.23 -27.30 -9.64
N ASN A 55 -0.30 -26.13 -9.24
CA ASN A 55 0.55 -25.13 -8.55
C ASN A 55 -0.24 -24.24 -7.59
N GLN A 56 -0.48 -24.71 -6.37
CA GLN A 56 -1.09 -23.93 -5.29
C GLN A 56 -0.33 -22.61 -5.00
N ILE A 57 1.00 -22.64 -5.13
CA ILE A 57 1.87 -21.45 -5.01
C ILE A 57 1.58 -20.44 -6.13
N GLN A 58 1.43 -20.88 -7.38
CA GLN A 58 1.10 -19.97 -8.50
C GLN A 58 -0.32 -19.38 -8.35
N GLN A 59 -1.25 -20.14 -7.79
CA GLN A 59 -2.60 -19.64 -7.51
C GLN A 59 -2.58 -18.62 -6.37
N ALA A 60 -1.82 -18.87 -5.30
CA ALA A 60 -1.63 -17.92 -4.20
C ALA A 60 -0.99 -16.61 -4.69
N ASP A 61 0.02 -16.70 -5.55
CA ASP A 61 0.69 -15.56 -6.18
C ASP A 61 -0.29 -14.69 -6.99
N LEU A 62 -1.06 -15.30 -7.89
CA LEU A 62 -2.10 -14.61 -8.67
C LEU A 62 -3.14 -13.94 -7.77
N LEU A 63 -3.60 -14.63 -6.73
CA LEU A 63 -4.60 -14.10 -5.81
C LEU A 63 -4.07 -12.92 -5.00
N ILE A 64 -2.83 -13.00 -4.51
CA ILE A 64 -2.16 -11.87 -3.84
C ILE A 64 -2.12 -10.67 -4.78
N TYR A 65 -1.69 -10.88 -6.03
CA TYR A 65 -1.62 -9.83 -7.04
C TYR A 65 -2.98 -9.17 -7.30
N GLU A 66 -4.04 -9.95 -7.51
CA GLU A 66 -5.37 -9.42 -7.77
C GLU A 66 -5.96 -8.69 -6.57
N LEU A 67 -5.87 -9.28 -5.38
CA LEU A 67 -6.41 -8.68 -4.15
C LEU A 67 -5.71 -7.35 -3.83
N PHE A 68 -4.38 -7.32 -3.92
CA PHE A 68 -3.60 -6.11 -3.66
C PHE A 68 -3.95 -4.99 -4.64
N ASN A 69 -3.92 -5.27 -5.95
CA ASN A 69 -4.21 -4.26 -6.97
C ASN A 69 -5.65 -3.76 -6.89
N LYS A 70 -6.62 -4.64 -6.64
CA LYS A 70 -8.02 -4.23 -6.49
C LYS A 70 -8.24 -3.39 -5.25
N TYR A 71 -7.59 -3.73 -4.14
CA TYR A 71 -7.67 -2.93 -2.93
C TYR A 71 -7.10 -1.53 -3.14
N ILE A 72 -5.93 -1.42 -3.76
CA ILE A 72 -5.34 -0.13 -4.16
C ILE A 72 -6.28 0.66 -5.05
N HIS A 73 -6.89 0.02 -6.05
CA HIS A 73 -7.84 0.66 -6.95
C HIS A 73 -9.05 1.25 -6.19
N ILE A 74 -9.64 0.48 -5.28
CA ILE A 74 -10.76 0.94 -4.44
C ILE A 74 -10.35 2.12 -3.57
N LEU A 75 -9.15 2.09 -2.97
CA LEU A 75 -8.62 3.21 -2.19
C LEU A 75 -8.46 4.47 -3.05
N LYS A 76 -7.84 4.35 -4.22
CA LYS A 76 -7.64 5.45 -5.16
C LYS A 76 -8.97 6.08 -5.58
N GLU A 77 -9.92 5.27 -6.03
CA GLU A 77 -11.26 5.78 -6.39
C GLU A 77 -11.95 6.50 -5.24
N ASN A 78 -11.82 5.99 -4.02
CA ASN A 78 -12.42 6.63 -2.85
C ASN A 78 -11.78 7.98 -2.55
N ILE A 79 -10.45 8.06 -2.65
CA ILE A 79 -9.72 9.31 -2.48
C ILE A 79 -10.11 10.31 -3.58
N GLU A 80 -10.14 9.89 -4.85
CA GLU A 80 -10.52 10.74 -5.98
C GLU A 80 -11.95 11.28 -5.82
N LYS A 81 -12.92 10.44 -5.42
CA LYS A 81 -14.30 10.88 -5.14
C LYS A 81 -14.33 11.92 -4.03
N GLN A 82 -13.58 11.69 -2.95
CA GLN A 82 -13.45 12.66 -1.87
C GLN A 82 -12.82 13.97 -2.35
N GLU A 83 -11.80 13.91 -3.21
CA GLU A 83 -11.22 15.10 -3.82
C GLU A 83 -12.23 15.82 -4.71
N THR A 84 -13.00 15.15 -5.56
CA THR A 84 -13.90 15.81 -6.54
C THR A 84 -15.13 16.51 -5.96
N ASP A 85 -15.58 16.16 -4.76
CA ASP A 85 -16.74 16.78 -4.07
C ASP A 85 -16.42 18.23 -3.56
N LEU A 86 -15.68 19.02 -4.36
CA LEU A 86 -15.05 20.30 -4.04
C LEU A 86 -16.01 21.47 -4.21
N GLN A 87 -16.53 22.01 -3.10
CA GLN A 87 -16.70 23.47 -2.96
C GLN A 87 -16.29 24.05 -1.60
N ASN A 88 -16.05 23.28 -0.53
CA ASN A 88 -15.46 23.80 0.73
C ASN A 88 -14.70 22.68 1.48
N LEU A 89 -13.37 22.78 1.65
CA LEU A 89 -12.60 21.85 2.51
C LEU A 89 -12.87 22.17 3.98
N SER A 90 -13.47 21.22 4.70
CA SER A 90 -13.53 21.27 6.16
C SER A 90 -12.32 20.54 6.75
N VAL A 91 -11.89 20.93 7.95
CA VAL A 91 -10.84 20.24 8.73
C VAL A 91 -11.12 18.74 8.84
N THR A 92 -12.39 18.35 8.95
CA THR A 92 -12.82 16.94 8.97
C THR A 92 -12.45 16.21 7.69
N LYS A 93 -12.56 16.86 6.53
CA LYS A 93 -12.24 16.26 5.22
C LYS A 93 -10.74 16.15 5.01
N GLU A 94 -9.95 17.15 5.42
CA GLU A 94 -8.48 17.07 5.43
C GLU A 94 -7.99 15.89 6.28
N ASN A 95 -8.57 15.71 7.46
CA ASN A 95 -8.25 14.56 8.32
C ASN A 95 -8.58 13.20 7.66
N ILE A 96 -9.68 13.12 6.90
CA ILE A 96 -10.05 11.90 6.18
C ILE A 96 -9.08 11.63 5.03
N LEU A 97 -8.78 12.64 4.19
CA LEU A 97 -7.83 12.51 3.09
C LEU A 97 -6.43 12.14 3.60
N SER A 98 -5.96 12.85 4.63
CA SER A 98 -4.71 12.55 5.35
C SER A 98 -4.65 11.08 5.79
N ARG A 99 -5.71 10.57 6.42
CA ARG A 99 -5.77 9.16 6.83
C ARG A 99 -5.79 8.20 5.64
N ASP A 100 -6.62 8.44 4.63
CA ASP A 100 -6.80 7.51 3.51
C ASP A 100 -5.53 7.44 2.64
N TYR A 101 -4.85 8.57 2.43
CA TYR A 101 -3.52 8.62 1.81
C TYR A 101 -2.46 7.88 2.64
N ASN A 102 -2.49 8.01 3.98
CA ASN A 102 -1.60 7.24 4.85
C ASN A 102 -1.86 5.74 4.77
N GLU A 103 -3.12 5.31 4.71
CA GLU A 103 -3.45 3.90 4.58
C GLU A 103 -2.93 3.34 3.25
N LEU A 104 -3.10 4.08 2.15
CA LEU A 104 -2.58 3.73 0.84
C LEU A 104 -1.05 3.62 0.84
N ALA A 105 -0.35 4.59 1.44
CA ALA A 105 1.09 4.54 1.61
C ALA A 105 1.51 3.34 2.47
N SER A 106 0.81 3.11 3.58
CA SER A 106 1.13 2.08 4.57
C SER A 106 1.06 0.69 3.96
N ILE A 107 -0.04 0.34 3.30
CA ILE A 107 -0.17 -1.00 2.72
C ILE A 107 0.87 -1.26 1.62
N CYS A 108 1.12 -0.27 0.76
CA CYS A 108 2.10 -0.42 -0.31
C CYS A 108 3.51 -0.57 0.25
N ASP A 109 3.88 0.27 1.22
CA ASP A 109 5.20 0.26 1.86
C ASP A 109 5.44 -1.04 2.64
N ASP A 110 4.44 -1.54 3.36
CA ASP A 110 4.55 -2.77 4.16
C ASP A 110 4.92 -3.98 3.28
N TYR A 111 4.26 -4.16 2.14
CA TYR A 111 4.56 -5.27 1.24
C TYR A 111 5.81 -5.03 0.38
N LEU A 112 6.07 -3.78 -0.03
CA LEU A 112 7.29 -3.45 -0.76
C LEU A 112 8.54 -3.73 0.10
N ARG A 113 8.52 -3.39 1.40
CA ARG A 113 9.61 -3.72 2.32
C ARG A 113 9.82 -5.21 2.48
N ARG A 114 8.75 -5.99 2.60
CA ARG A 114 8.85 -7.46 2.67
C ARG A 114 9.54 -8.03 1.43
N PHE A 115 9.20 -7.49 0.26
CA PHE A 115 9.86 -7.85 -0.99
C PHE A 115 11.35 -7.43 -1.01
N GLU A 116 11.67 -6.18 -0.66
CA GLU A 116 13.06 -5.67 -0.61
C GLU A 116 13.94 -6.46 0.37
N ASN A 117 13.38 -6.86 1.52
CA ASN A 117 14.09 -7.60 2.56
C ASN A 117 14.15 -9.12 2.30
N ASN A 118 13.53 -9.62 1.22
CA ASN A 118 13.37 -11.04 0.94
C ASN A 118 12.69 -11.81 2.10
N GLU A 119 11.69 -11.20 2.73
CA GLU A 119 10.88 -11.81 3.81
C GLU A 119 9.83 -12.82 3.27
N ASP A 120 9.77 -13.00 1.95
CA ASP A 120 8.89 -13.94 1.27
C ASP A 120 9.68 -15.14 0.74
N GLU A 121 9.67 -16.22 1.52
CA GLU A 121 10.38 -17.47 1.19
C GLU A 121 9.89 -18.12 -0.12
N ASN A 122 8.65 -17.85 -0.52
CA ASN A 122 8.01 -18.49 -1.67
C ASN A 122 8.02 -17.61 -2.94
N ASN A 123 8.61 -16.41 -2.88
CA ASN A 123 8.70 -15.45 -3.98
C ASN A 123 7.34 -15.02 -4.58
N LEU A 124 6.25 -15.15 -3.82
CA LEU A 124 4.88 -14.74 -4.15
C LEU A 124 4.71 -13.23 -4.39
N LEU A 125 5.61 -12.39 -3.88
CA LEU A 125 5.62 -10.95 -4.09
C LEU A 125 6.33 -10.54 -5.39
N THR A 126 6.97 -11.48 -6.09
CA THR A 126 7.75 -11.19 -7.30
C THR A 126 6.88 -10.58 -8.38
N ASN A 127 5.71 -11.15 -8.67
CA ASN A 127 4.81 -10.59 -9.70
C ASN A 127 4.26 -9.22 -9.32
N LEU A 128 4.22 -8.92 -8.02
CA LEU A 128 3.70 -7.65 -7.50
C LEU A 128 4.68 -6.50 -7.70
N PHE A 129 5.98 -6.75 -7.55
CA PHE A 129 6.99 -5.68 -7.47
C PHE A 129 8.14 -5.80 -8.47
N ASN A 130 8.25 -6.89 -9.23
CA ASN A 130 9.33 -7.04 -10.20
C ASN A 130 9.20 -6.06 -11.38
N GLY A 131 10.34 -5.64 -11.91
CA GLY A 131 10.44 -4.73 -13.05
C GLY A 131 9.81 -3.35 -12.82
N ASP A 132 8.92 -2.95 -13.71
CA ASP A 132 8.30 -1.63 -13.69
C ASP A 132 7.20 -1.49 -12.63
N HIS A 133 6.64 -2.60 -12.14
CA HIS A 133 5.59 -2.57 -11.11
C HIS A 133 6.11 -2.02 -9.78
N GLY A 134 7.31 -2.44 -9.35
CA GLY A 134 7.94 -1.91 -8.13
C GLY A 134 8.17 -0.40 -8.21
N ASN A 135 8.60 0.12 -9.37
CA ASN A 135 8.76 1.56 -9.58
C ASN A 135 7.43 2.31 -9.43
N LYS A 136 6.36 1.82 -10.05
CA LYS A 136 5.01 2.42 -9.94
C LYS A 136 4.47 2.40 -8.52
N ILE A 137 4.75 1.34 -7.75
CA ILE A 137 4.36 1.26 -6.34
C ILE A 137 5.20 2.23 -5.50
N ALA A 138 6.51 2.33 -5.75
CA ALA A 138 7.38 3.30 -5.08
C ALA A 138 6.90 4.74 -5.32
N GLU A 139 6.58 5.11 -6.57
CA GLU A 139 5.97 6.39 -6.91
C GLU A 139 4.64 6.61 -6.18
N LEU A 140 3.79 5.57 -6.10
CA LEU A 140 2.53 5.64 -5.38
C LEU A 140 2.73 5.87 -3.87
N ILE A 141 3.69 5.19 -3.23
CA ILE A 141 4.03 5.40 -1.82
C ILE A 141 4.48 6.83 -1.60
N VAL A 142 5.44 7.30 -2.40
CA VAL A 142 5.97 8.68 -2.34
C VAL A 142 4.83 9.69 -2.46
N LYS A 143 4.01 9.58 -3.52
CA LYS A 143 2.88 10.47 -3.74
C LYS A 143 1.92 10.46 -2.55
N SER A 144 1.58 9.28 -2.03
CA SER A 144 0.61 9.12 -0.94
C SER A 144 1.13 9.69 0.38
N VAL A 145 2.40 9.48 0.72
CA VAL A 145 3.02 10.08 1.92
C VAL A 145 3.06 11.60 1.81
N LEU A 146 3.49 12.14 0.68
CA LEU A 146 3.59 13.59 0.48
C LEU A 146 2.21 14.26 0.50
N LEU A 147 1.20 13.63 -0.10
CA LEU A 147 -0.17 14.12 -0.03
C LEU A 147 -0.77 13.98 1.38
N SER A 148 -0.48 12.91 2.12
CA SER A 148 -0.92 12.81 3.51
C SER A 148 -0.32 13.93 4.38
N MET A 149 0.94 14.30 4.14
CA MET A 149 1.58 15.44 4.78
C MET A 149 0.90 16.76 4.41
N LYS A 150 0.62 16.99 3.11
CA LYS A 150 -0.13 18.18 2.65
C LYS A 150 -1.45 18.38 3.41
N TYR A 151 -2.16 17.29 3.73
CA TYR A 151 -3.40 17.33 4.51
C TYR A 151 -3.19 17.27 6.04
N GLY A 152 -1.98 17.56 6.53
CA GLY A 152 -1.68 17.73 7.96
C GLY A 152 -1.32 16.43 8.70
N SER A 153 -0.92 15.37 8.02
CA SER A 153 -0.49 14.14 8.71
C SER A 153 0.90 14.25 9.33
N ASN A 154 0.96 14.08 10.65
CA ASN A 154 2.24 13.86 11.35
C ASN A 154 2.83 12.45 11.10
N GLU A 155 2.01 11.48 10.69
CA GLU A 155 2.50 10.13 10.37
C GLU A 155 3.33 10.11 9.07
N GLY A 156 3.07 11.03 8.15
CA GLY A 156 3.86 11.18 6.92
C GLY A 156 5.30 11.58 7.20
N ILE A 157 5.53 12.50 8.15
CA ILE A 157 6.87 12.94 8.58
C ILE A 157 7.66 11.78 9.18
N LYS A 158 7.02 10.90 9.97
CA LYS A 158 7.67 9.72 10.55
C LYS A 158 8.19 8.75 9.48
N ARG A 159 7.64 8.81 8.27
CA ARG A 159 8.07 8.01 7.11
C ARG A 159 9.14 8.71 6.27
N PHE A 160 9.65 9.87 6.68
CA PHE A 160 10.65 10.61 5.90
C PHE A 160 11.94 9.80 5.67
N SER A 161 12.40 9.07 6.69
CA SER A 161 13.55 8.16 6.55
C SER A 161 13.30 7.09 5.49
N ARG A 162 12.07 6.60 5.36
CA ARG A 162 11.66 5.66 4.33
C ARG A 162 11.61 6.30 2.94
N LEU A 163 11.14 7.55 2.83
CA LEU A 163 11.17 8.27 1.55
C LEU A 163 12.61 8.37 1.00
N LEU A 164 13.60 8.64 1.87
CA LEU A 164 15.01 8.66 1.47
C LEU A 164 15.50 7.29 0.98
N GLN A 165 15.08 6.20 1.63
CA GLN A 165 15.42 4.84 1.18
C GLN A 165 14.77 4.51 -0.17
N ILE A 166 13.50 4.90 -0.37
CA ILE A 166 12.80 4.68 -1.64
C ILE A 166 13.48 5.44 -2.77
N VAL A 167 13.96 6.66 -2.53
CA VAL A 167 14.77 7.40 -3.51
C VAL A 167 16.02 6.63 -3.91
N ASP A 168 16.76 6.11 -2.92
CA ASP A 168 18.00 5.38 -3.15
C ASP A 168 17.74 4.08 -3.96
N LEU A 169 16.64 3.37 -3.68
CA LEU A 169 16.28 2.10 -4.34
C LEU A 169 15.51 2.27 -5.67
N TYR A 170 14.73 3.35 -5.81
CA TYR A 170 13.88 3.65 -6.95
C TYR A 170 14.10 5.10 -7.42
N PRO A 171 15.22 5.37 -8.13
CA PRO A 171 15.62 6.73 -8.50
C PRO A 171 14.59 7.49 -9.36
N LYS A 172 13.71 6.78 -10.09
CA LYS A 172 12.62 7.38 -10.87
C LYS A 172 11.65 8.21 -10.04
N THR A 173 11.62 8.01 -8.72
CA THR A 173 10.74 8.75 -7.80
C THR A 173 11.22 10.18 -7.52
N MET A 174 12.45 10.54 -7.87
CA MET A 174 13.06 11.83 -7.53
C MET A 174 12.30 13.04 -8.09
N ASP A 175 11.91 12.99 -9.37
CA ASP A 175 11.20 14.09 -10.01
C ASP A 175 9.83 14.34 -9.33
N LEU A 176 9.15 13.25 -8.97
CA LEU A 176 7.88 13.31 -8.24
C LEU A 176 8.03 13.92 -6.84
N ILE A 177 9.11 13.58 -6.13
CA ILE A 177 9.40 14.16 -4.82
C ILE A 177 9.66 15.66 -4.94
N ALA A 178 10.50 16.06 -5.91
CA ALA A 178 10.82 17.47 -6.13
C ALA A 178 9.58 18.32 -6.47
N ASP A 179 8.66 17.78 -7.26
CA ASP A 179 7.37 18.42 -7.58
C ASP A 179 6.49 18.55 -6.34
N LYS A 180 6.28 17.45 -5.60
CA LYS A 180 5.30 17.39 -4.51
C LYS A 180 5.78 18.05 -3.22
N LEU A 181 7.07 18.11 -2.96
CA LEU A 181 7.63 18.81 -1.78
C LEU A 181 7.26 20.30 -1.77
N GLN A 182 7.09 20.92 -2.93
CA GLN A 182 6.70 22.34 -3.04
C GLN A 182 5.28 22.60 -2.56
N GLU A 183 4.42 21.58 -2.52
CA GLU A 183 3.03 21.68 -2.06
C GLU A 183 2.89 21.52 -0.53
N ILE A 184 3.95 21.10 0.16
CA ILE A 184 3.92 20.80 1.59
C ILE A 184 4.40 22.02 2.39
N PRO A 185 3.71 22.41 3.47
CA PRO A 185 4.19 23.49 4.33
C PRO A 185 5.58 23.16 4.92
N CYS A 186 6.55 24.06 4.75
CA CYS A 186 7.94 23.83 5.14
C CYS A 186 8.13 23.49 6.62
N TRP A 187 7.23 23.97 7.49
CA TRP A 187 7.27 23.69 8.93
C TRP A 187 7.08 22.21 9.27
N MET A 188 6.50 21.40 8.39
CA MET A 188 6.36 19.95 8.60
C MET A 188 7.71 19.22 8.63
N PHE A 189 8.75 19.81 8.04
CA PHE A 189 10.06 19.16 7.96
C PHE A 189 10.96 19.44 9.16
N PHE A 190 10.52 20.24 10.14
CA PHE A 190 11.36 20.60 11.30
C PHE A 190 11.88 19.36 12.05
N ASP A 191 11.03 18.34 12.22
CA ASP A 191 11.40 17.11 12.91
C ASP A 191 12.32 16.19 12.10
N CYS A 192 12.50 16.42 10.79
CA CYS A 192 13.36 15.61 9.93
C CYS A 192 14.52 16.38 9.30
N LEU A 193 14.75 17.64 9.69
CA LEU A 193 15.84 18.47 9.17
C LEU A 193 17.20 17.78 9.29
N TYR A 194 17.46 17.09 10.41
CA TYR A 194 18.72 16.36 10.61
C TYR A 194 18.92 15.22 9.59
N GLN A 195 17.83 14.59 9.13
CA GLN A 195 17.89 13.54 8.11
C GLN A 195 18.14 14.15 6.73
N ILE A 196 17.51 15.28 6.43
CA ILE A 196 17.72 16.04 5.18
C ILE A 196 19.18 16.47 5.08
N THR A 197 19.71 17.11 6.13
CA THR A 197 21.11 17.57 6.13
C THR A 197 22.09 16.40 5.99
N ALA A 198 21.85 15.29 6.71
CA ALA A 198 22.70 14.11 6.58
C ALA A 198 22.65 13.47 5.19
N HIS A 199 21.52 13.58 4.49
CA HIS A 199 21.39 13.08 3.11
C HIS A 199 22.07 14.01 2.09
N LEU A 200 22.02 15.33 2.29
CA LEU A 200 22.73 16.31 1.46
C LEU A 200 24.26 16.17 1.52
N ASP A 201 24.79 15.65 2.63
CA ASP A 201 26.22 15.36 2.79
C ASP A 201 26.68 14.13 1.98
N LYS A 202 25.75 13.32 1.45
CA LYS A 202 26.11 12.20 0.58
C LYS A 202 26.56 12.74 -0.79
N PRO A 203 27.64 12.19 -1.38
CA PRO A 203 28.01 12.56 -2.74
C PRO A 203 26.86 12.25 -3.69
N ILE A 204 26.49 13.23 -4.52
CA ILE A 204 25.54 13.05 -5.61
C ILE A 204 26.16 12.03 -6.56
N ALA A 205 25.56 10.84 -6.65
CA ALA A 205 26.01 9.76 -7.53
C ALA A 205 25.65 10.06 -9.00
#